data_AF-A0A520I240-F1
#
_entry.id   AF-A0A520I240-F1
#
_cell.length_a   1.000
_cell.length_b   1.000
_cell.length_c   1.000
_cell.angle_alpha   90.00
_cell.angle_beta   90.00
_cell.angle_gamma   90.00
#
_symmetry.space_group_name_H-M   'P 1'
#
loop_
_entity.id
_entity.type
_entity.pdbx_description
1 polymer ?
#
loop_
_entity_poly.entity_id
_entity_poly.type
_entity_poly.pdbx_seq_one_letter_code
_entity_poly.pdbx_strand_id
1 'polypeptide(L)'
;LFGFQVAINNIQTLPSDYFAGGAVGSLAGIGGTAAVAGTLVTTWLVPAMTTHGYAPIFILAAVIVPLGVAAIWLLGGRSAPVAPPHPSFIKGA
;
A
#
# COMPACT_ATOMS: atom_id res chain seq x y z
N LEU A 1 -13.63 -0.12 13.88
CA LEU A 1 -13.15 0.96 12.98
C LEU A 1 -11.77 1.50 13.38
N PHE A 2 -11.51 1.74 14.68
CA PHE A 2 -10.21 2.27 15.14
C PHE A 2 -8.98 1.51 14.61
N GLY A 3 -8.92 0.18 14.80
CA GLY A 3 -7.76 -0.61 14.38
C GLY A 3 -7.49 -0.58 12.87
N PHE A 4 -8.54 -0.63 12.04
CA PHE A 4 -8.39 -0.54 10.58
C PHE A 4 -7.90 0.86 10.16
N GLN A 5 -8.44 1.92 10.75
CA GLN A 5 -8.03 3.30 10.44
C GLN A 5 -6.57 3.55 10.85
N VAL A 6 -6.15 3.04 12.02
CA VAL A 6 -4.74 3.10 12.46
C VAL A 6 -3.85 2.34 11.48
N ALA A 7 -4.24 1.12 11.07
CA ALA A 7 -3.45 0.33 10.14
C ALA A 7 -3.28 1.02 8.77
N ILE A 8 -4.35 1.55 8.19
CA ILE A 8 -4.31 2.23 6.89
C ILE A 8 -3.47 3.51 6.95
N ASN A 9 -3.61 4.31 8.02
CA ASN A 9 -2.84 5.53 8.18
C ASN A 9 -1.33 5.25 8.21
N ASN A 10 -0.91 4.24 8.98
CA ASN A 10 0.50 3.81 9.00
C ASN A 10 0.95 3.31 7.61
N ILE A 11 0.15 2.50 6.92
CA ILE A 11 0.51 1.99 5.58
C ILE A 11 0.69 3.13 4.57
N GLN A 12 -0.13 4.18 4.65
CA GLN A 12 -0.05 5.33 3.74
C GLN A 12 1.18 6.22 4.00
N THR A 13 1.73 6.21 5.21
CA THR A 13 2.96 6.94 5.57
C THR A 13 4.23 6.11 5.43
N LEU A 14 4.13 4.79 5.27
CA LEU A 14 5.31 3.93 5.00
C LEU A 14 6.19 4.39 3.81
N PRO A 15 5.65 4.91 2.69
CA PRO A 15 6.48 5.44 1.61
C PRO A 15 7.41 6.57 2.05
N SER A 16 6.96 7.45 2.96
CA SER A 16 7.81 8.52 3.51
C SER A 16 8.84 7.99 4.51
N ASP A 17 8.54 6.88 5.17
CA ASP A 17 9.45 6.27 6.14
C ASP A 17 10.59 5.50 5.47
N TYR A 18 10.37 4.97 4.26
CA TYR A 18 11.38 4.22 3.51
C TYR A 18 12.25 5.08 2.57
N PHE A 19 11.82 6.28 2.18
CA PHE A 19 12.51 7.08 1.16
C PHE A 19 12.64 8.58 1.53
N ALA A 20 13.80 9.19 1.23
CA ALA A 20 14.01 10.64 1.40
C ALA A 20 13.53 11.43 0.17
N GLY A 21 12.84 12.55 0.38
CA GLY A 21 12.59 13.57 -0.65
C GLY A 21 11.55 13.17 -1.73
N GLY A 22 11.84 13.49 -3.00
CA GLY A 22 10.88 13.42 -4.12
C GLY A 22 10.42 12.01 -4.53
N ALA A 23 11.15 10.96 -4.15
CA ALA A 23 10.80 9.56 -4.49
C ALA A 23 9.55 9.04 -3.74
N VAL A 24 9.22 9.66 -2.60
CA VAL A 24 8.05 9.31 -1.77
C VAL A 24 6.75 9.50 -2.54
N GLY A 25 6.62 10.63 -3.26
CA GLY A 25 5.41 10.95 -4.04
C GLY A 25 5.19 9.99 -5.21
N SER A 26 6.26 9.59 -5.90
CA SER A 26 6.17 8.61 -7.00
C SER A 26 5.80 7.21 -6.48
N LEU A 27 6.37 6.77 -5.36
CA LEU A 27 6.03 5.48 -4.77
C LEU A 27 4.59 5.44 -4.23
N ALA A 28 4.15 6.51 -3.57
CA ALA A 28 2.77 6.67 -3.13
C ALA A 28 1.81 6.71 -4.33
N GLY A 29 2.19 7.38 -5.42
CA GLY A 29 1.44 7.43 -6.68
C GLY A 29 1.29 6.05 -7.32
N ILE A 30 2.40 5.32 -7.51
CA ILE A 30 2.38 3.96 -8.07
C ILE A 30 1.56 3.01 -7.18
N GLY A 31 1.70 3.10 -5.86
CA GLY A 31 0.90 2.32 -4.91
C GLY A 31 -0.59 2.63 -5.02
N GLY A 32 -0.96 3.91 -5.16
CA GLY A 32 -2.33 4.34 -5.39
C GLY A 32 -2.89 3.82 -6.72
N THR A 33 -2.13 3.91 -7.82
CA THR A 33 -2.55 3.38 -9.12
C THR A 33 -2.72 1.85 -9.09
N ALA A 34 -1.82 1.14 -8.42
CA ALA A 34 -1.93 -0.32 -8.24
C ALA A 34 -3.19 -0.70 -7.44
N ALA A 35 -3.54 0.07 -6.40
CA ALA A 35 -4.76 -0.13 -5.64
C ALA A 35 -6.01 0.07 -6.51
N VAL A 36 -6.07 1.13 -7.32
CA VAL A 36 -7.18 1.40 -8.24
C VAL A 36 -7.28 0.34 -9.34
N ALA A 37 -6.15 -0.10 -9.90
CA ALA A 37 -6.15 -1.19 -10.87
C ALA A 37 -6.67 -2.49 -10.26
N GLY A 38 -6.25 -2.82 -9.03
CA GLY A 38 -6.73 -3.98 -8.29
C GLY A 38 -8.22 -3.94 -7.99
N THR A 39 -8.77 -2.77 -7.63
CA THR A 39 -10.22 -2.64 -7.41
C THR A 39 -11.02 -2.78 -8.69
N LEU A 40 -10.54 -2.26 -9.82
CA LEU A 40 -11.17 -2.47 -11.13
C LEU A 40 -11.20 -3.95 -11.51
N VAL A 41 -10.08 -4.66 -11.39
CA VAL A 41 -10.00 -6.10 -11.65
C VAL A 41 -10.97 -6.87 -10.76
N THR A 42 -11.00 -6.55 -9.47
CA THR A 42 -11.92 -7.19 -8.52
C THR A 42 -13.37 -6.92 -8.89
N THR A 43 -13.70 -5.71 -9.34
CA THR A 43 -15.06 -5.34 -9.75
C THR A 43 -15.56 -6.16 -10.94
N TRP A 44 -14.68 -6.47 -11.91
CA TRP A 44 -15.04 -7.36 -13.02
C TRP A 44 -15.04 -8.83 -12.62
N LEU A 45 -14.20 -9.23 -11.67
CA LEU A 45 -14.09 -10.60 -11.20
C LEU A 45 -15.25 -11.01 -10.29
N VAL A 46 -15.77 -10.09 -9.48
CA VAL A 46 -16.93 -10.30 -8.58
C VAL A 46 -18.11 -10.94 -9.32
N PRO A 47 -18.68 -10.37 -10.40
CA PRO A 47 -19.82 -10.96 -11.08
C PRO A 47 -19.54 -12.38 -11.63
N ALA A 48 -18.30 -12.64 -12.07
CA ALA A 48 -17.90 -13.98 -12.52
C ALA A 48 -17.85 -14.98 -11.35
N MET A 49 -17.31 -14.57 -10.19
CA MET A 49 -17.17 -15.42 -9.00
C MET A 49 -18.47 -15.59 -8.21
N THR A 50 -19.41 -14.64 -8.28
CA THR A 50 -20.68 -14.69 -7.50
C THR A 50 -21.79 -15.48 -8.16
N THR A 51 -21.55 -16.10 -9.32
CA THR A 51 -22.53 -16.90 -10.07
C THR A 51 -23.14 -18.05 -9.26
N HIS A 52 -22.42 -18.61 -8.30
CA HIS A 52 -22.87 -19.73 -7.46
C HIS A 52 -22.89 -19.44 -5.94
N GLY A 53 -22.61 -18.20 -5.51
CA GLY A 53 -22.66 -17.77 -4.10
C GLY A 53 -21.60 -16.75 -3.68
N TYR A 54 -21.75 -16.16 -2.50
CA TYR A 54 -20.87 -15.09 -1.97
C TYR A 54 -19.60 -15.60 -1.26
N ALA A 55 -19.53 -16.89 -0.92
CA ALA A 55 -18.38 -17.52 -0.27
C ALA A 55 -17.02 -17.20 -0.93
N PRO A 56 -16.85 -17.28 -2.27
CA PRO A 56 -15.56 -16.98 -2.91
C PRO A 56 -15.05 -15.55 -2.67
N ILE A 57 -15.94 -14.56 -2.56
CA ILE A 57 -15.55 -13.16 -2.31
C ILE A 57 -15.03 -12.98 -0.89
N PHE A 58 -15.67 -13.62 0.09
CA PHE A 58 -15.22 -13.56 1.48
C PHE A 58 -13.87 -14.25 1.66
N ILE A 59 -13.63 -15.37 0.97
CA ILE A 59 -12.33 -16.05 0.98
C ILE A 59 -11.26 -15.15 0.35
N LEU A 60 -11.54 -14.53 -0.80
CA LEU A 60 -10.62 -13.60 -1.46
C LEU A 60 -10.25 -12.44 -0.52
N ALA A 61 -11.24 -11.82 0.12
CA ALA A 61 -11.01 -10.72 1.06
C ALA A 61 -10.25 -11.16 2.31
N ALA A 62 -10.54 -12.36 2.84
CA ALA A 62 -9.84 -12.90 4.00
C ALA A 62 -8.36 -13.22 3.71
N VAL A 63 -8.04 -13.60 2.47
CA VAL A 63 -6.67 -13.97 2.06
C VAL A 63 -5.84 -12.75 1.64
N ILE A 64 -6.45 -11.72 1.04
CA ILE A 64 -5.71 -10.57 0.53
C ILE A 64 -5.08 -9.71 1.65
N VAL A 65 -5.73 -9.66 2.82
CA VAL A 65 -5.24 -8.92 4.00
C VAL A 65 -3.93 -9.51 4.55
N PRO A 66 -3.85 -10.80 4.93
CA PRO A 66 -2.60 -11.39 5.39
C PRO A 66 -1.54 -11.45 4.29
N LEU A 67 -1.93 -11.62 3.02
CA LEU A 67 -0.99 -11.50 1.90
C LEU A 67 -0.36 -10.10 1.81
N GLY A 68 -1.15 -9.04 2.00
CA GLY A 68 -0.63 -7.67 2.01
C GLY A 68 0.36 -7.42 3.14
N VAL A 69 0.07 -7.93 4.34
CA VAL A 69 0.99 -7.86 5.49
C VAL A 69 2.26 -8.67 5.21
N ALA A 70 2.12 -9.88 4.69
CA ALA A 70 3.25 -10.72 4.31
C ALA A 70 4.11 -10.07 3.22
N ALA A 71 3.50 -9.39 2.24
CA ALA A 71 4.21 -8.65 1.21
C ALA A 71 5.09 -7.55 1.81
N ILE A 72 4.57 -6.78 2.78
CA ILE A 72 5.36 -5.75 3.48
C ILE A 72 6.49 -6.39 4.30
N TRP A 73 6.21 -7.50 4.99
CA TRP A 73 7.22 -8.19 5.80
C TRP A 73 8.33 -8.84 4.97
N LEU A 74 8.00 -9.42 3.82
CA LEU A 74 8.93 -10.12 2.95
C LEU A 74 9.68 -9.18 2.00
N LEU A 75 9.02 -8.14 1.47
CA LEU A 75 9.59 -7.22 0.49
C LEU A 75 10.06 -5.89 1.09
N GLY A 76 9.61 -5.52 2.29
CA GLY A 76 9.92 -4.24 2.92
C GLY A 76 11.38 -4.07 3.36
N GLY A 77 12.13 -5.16 3.51
CA GLY A 77 13.56 -5.11 3.84
C GLY A 77 13.89 -4.44 5.18
N ARG A 78 15.18 -4.11 5.41
CA ARG A 78 15.63 -3.39 6.61
C ARG A 78 15.24 -1.92 6.50
N SER A 79 14.36 -1.45 7.39
CA SER A 79 14.14 -0.02 7.63
C SER A 79 15.39 0.60 8.27
N ALA A 80 16.24 1.22 7.45
CA ALA A 80 17.32 2.06 7.93
C ALA A 80 16.84 3.52 8.01
N PRO A 81 17.29 4.32 8.99
CA PRO A 81 16.94 5.73 9.07
C PRO A 81 17.26 6.45 7.77
N VAL A 82 16.26 7.13 7.21
CA VAL A 82 16.44 7.97 6.03
C VAL A 82 17.45 9.07 6.36
N ALA A 83 18.54 9.16 5.59
CA ALA A 83 19.60 10.13 5.85
C ALA A 83 19.08 11.58 5.72
N PRO A 84 19.44 12.48 6.65
CA PRO A 84 18.95 13.86 6.62
C PRO A 84 19.38 14.59 5.34
N PRO A 85 18.55 15.51 4.81
CA PRO A 85 18.88 16.29 3.62
C PRO A 85 20.19 17.07 3.79
N HIS A 86 21.04 17.06 2.77
CA HIS A 86 22.30 17.84 2.76
C HIS A 86 22.00 19.36 2.75
N PRO A 87 22.72 20.19 3.54
CA PRO A 87 22.43 21.61 3.79
C PRO A 87 22.38 22.54 2.56
N SER A 88 22.74 22.07 1.36
CA SER A 88 22.64 22.85 0.11
C SER A 88 21.22 23.04 -0.40
N PHE A 89 20.22 22.30 0.11
CA PHE A 89 18.82 22.38 -0.34
C PHE A 89 18.06 23.60 0.22
N ILE A 90 18.55 24.26 1.27
CA ILE A 90 17.86 25.41 1.92
C ILE A 90 18.14 26.74 1.21
N LYS A 91 19.14 26.81 0.31
CA LYS A 91 19.60 28.09 -0.27
C LYS A 91 18.91 28.50 -1.59
N GLY A 92 17.87 27.77 -2.01
CA GLY A 92 17.23 27.96 -3.32
C GLY A 92 15.71 28.12 -3.31
N ALA A 93 15.08 28.29 -2.14
CA ALA A 93 13.66 28.61 -1.99
C ALA A 93 13.48 30.07 -1.55
#